data_AF-A0AAN8EHM6-F1
#
_entry.id   AF-A0AAN8EHM6-F1
#
_cell.length_a   1.000
_cell.length_b   1.000
_cell.length_c   1.000
_cell.angle_alpha   90.00
_cell.angle_beta   90.00
_cell.angle_gamma   90.00
#
_symmetry.space_group_name_H-M   'P 1'
#
loop_
_entity.id
_entity.type
_entity.pdbx_description
1 polymer ?
#
loop_
_entity_poly.entity_id
_entity_poly.type
_entity_poly.pdbx_seq_one_letter_code
_entity_poly.pdbx_strand_id
1 'polypeptide(L)'
;MSRDISPPLGYDVERPRVLDISYGRRYLGPEWQSLKHRCVVCNATNVKLLRCTECNAVRYCAREHQAQDRREHEWMCKRIRDDRDSLEKETEIFQLHAGRFGTTPSTGTYLNSRFELTDDLRVVNTLDSLTEAREHLFEMLRLSRLDGCGNDEAVPGLLLQLSEDQKCYDFIKFYARLSAEPAYDPEDLTKPFLNIHDADPYEPIHHLLYPPLRLTHLSALLLLKIRLLHDMNLVMMANILKHRLPAEVVDRIKTVGFLSSISFAHKDCAWKDLVNKFATVANAIKRLLVLIHKHNAYFLPTQLLYWNHIEKRALQYEKGSIEEMQFAHQYSYVSWQASGRDVIIVLCKWLGVSPDDITDSHDPRVIAVCEDQLRKQINQRVNELSQMPKDRCIYHVIRSGLCLQHKKRHAHSN
;
A
#
# COMPACT_ATOMS: atom_id res chain seq x y z
N MET A 1 -5.29 -24.55 3.43
CA MET A 1 -4.02 -24.97 2.82
C MET A 1 -2.97 -23.95 3.21
N SER A 2 -2.17 -24.25 4.24
CA SER A 2 -0.95 -23.50 4.50
C SER A 2 0.00 -23.82 3.35
N ARG A 3 0.38 -22.84 2.53
CA ARG A 3 1.58 -23.02 1.72
C ARG A 3 2.72 -22.80 2.69
N ASP A 4 3.45 -23.85 3.02
CA ASP A 4 4.79 -23.68 3.56
C ASP A 4 5.57 -22.88 2.53
N ILE A 5 5.70 -21.57 2.75
CA ILE A 5 6.65 -20.74 2.03
C ILE A 5 8.01 -21.12 2.62
N SER A 6 8.46 -22.33 2.30
CA SER A 6 9.85 -22.67 2.48
C SER A 6 10.63 -21.69 1.61
N PRO A 7 11.62 -20.97 2.17
CA PRO A 7 12.43 -20.07 1.37
C PRO A 7 12.95 -20.85 0.16
N PRO A 8 12.88 -20.29 -1.05
CA PRO A 8 13.28 -20.99 -2.26
C PRO A 8 14.68 -21.58 -2.11
N LEU A 9 14.90 -22.77 -2.67
CA LEU A 9 16.19 -23.47 -2.63
C LEU A 9 17.32 -22.51 -3.04
N GLY A 10 18.24 -22.21 -2.10
CA GLY A 10 19.36 -21.28 -2.32
C GLY A 10 19.17 -19.87 -1.72
N TYR A 11 18.12 -19.62 -0.94
CA TYR A 11 17.98 -18.35 -0.21
C TYR A 11 19.03 -18.27 0.91
N ASP A 12 19.97 -17.32 0.78
CA ASP A 12 21.01 -17.09 1.78
C ASP A 12 20.42 -16.39 3.02
N VAL A 13 20.12 -17.20 4.05
CA VAL A 13 19.53 -16.76 5.32
C VAL A 13 20.56 -15.97 6.16
N GLU A 14 21.85 -16.00 5.83
CA GLU A 14 22.91 -15.42 6.66
C GLU A 14 23.18 -13.94 6.40
N ARG A 15 22.63 -13.31 5.36
CA ARG A 15 22.72 -11.85 5.21
C ARG A 15 21.74 -11.20 6.20
N PRO A 16 22.18 -10.54 7.28
CA PRO A 16 21.28 -9.86 8.21
C PRO A 16 20.73 -8.62 7.51
N ARG A 17 19.62 -8.79 6.80
CA ARG A 17 18.92 -7.70 6.11
C ARG A 17 17.88 -7.15 7.06
N VAL A 18 18.33 -6.33 8.02
CA VAL A 18 17.42 -5.35 8.60
C VAL A 18 17.00 -4.48 7.43
N LEU A 19 15.72 -4.54 7.07
CA LEU A 19 15.11 -3.54 6.22
C LEU A 19 15.29 -2.22 6.98
N ASP A 20 16.38 -1.51 6.71
CA ASP A 20 16.64 -0.21 7.28
C ASP A 20 15.72 0.80 6.58
N ILE A 21 14.44 0.72 6.94
CA ILE A 21 13.40 1.59 6.42
C ILE A 21 13.67 3.03 6.87
N SER A 22 14.59 3.25 7.84
CA SER A 22 15.04 4.60 8.19
C SER A 22 15.74 5.29 7.01
N TYR A 23 16.41 4.53 6.13
CA TYR A 23 16.91 5.02 4.86
C TYR A 23 15.75 5.42 3.93
N GLY A 24 14.74 4.55 3.82
CA GLY A 24 13.53 4.78 3.01
C GLY A 24 12.68 6.00 3.42
N ARG A 25 12.70 6.38 4.71
CA ARG A 25 11.92 7.52 5.24
C ARG A 25 12.28 8.85 4.60
N ARG A 26 13.53 9.06 4.22
CA ARG A 26 13.99 10.32 3.59
C ARG A 26 13.31 10.58 2.26
N TYR A 27 12.79 9.50 1.66
CA TYR A 27 12.14 9.51 0.37
C TYR A 27 10.62 9.47 0.47
N LEU A 28 10.03 9.42 1.67
CA LEU A 28 8.63 9.81 1.85
C LEU A 28 8.57 11.31 1.54
N GLY A 29 8.13 11.64 0.32
CA GLY A 29 8.01 13.02 -0.13
C GLY A 29 7.05 13.80 0.76
N PRO A 30 6.95 15.14 0.58
CA PRO A 30 5.90 15.90 1.23
C PRO A 30 4.57 15.19 1.01
N GLU A 31 3.87 14.93 2.11
CA GLU A 31 2.56 14.32 2.17
C GLU A 31 1.69 14.90 1.03
N TRP A 32 0.74 14.12 0.49
CA TRP A 32 -0.30 14.60 -0.45
C TRP A 32 0.00 14.60 -1.95
N GLN A 33 1.13 14.08 -2.46
CA GLN A 33 1.37 14.08 -3.91
C GLN A 33 1.88 12.76 -4.46
N SER A 34 1.40 12.42 -5.67
CA SER A 34 1.94 11.36 -6.51
C SER A 34 3.47 11.41 -6.51
N LEU A 35 4.13 10.25 -6.45
CA LEU A 35 5.58 10.17 -6.58
C LEU A 35 6.05 10.94 -7.83
N LYS A 36 7.03 11.82 -7.63
CA LYS A 36 7.62 12.67 -8.67
C LYS A 36 9.13 12.51 -8.62
N HIS A 37 9.78 12.70 -9.76
CA HIS A 37 11.23 12.87 -9.77
C HIS A 37 11.60 14.11 -8.95
N ARG A 38 12.44 13.90 -7.93
CA ARG A 38 12.93 14.95 -7.04
C ARG A 38 14.41 14.73 -6.73
N CYS A 39 15.09 15.79 -6.35
CA CYS A 39 16.41 15.67 -5.75
C CYS A 39 16.28 15.01 -4.37
N VAL A 40 17.06 13.97 -4.10
CA VAL A 40 17.02 13.25 -2.82
C VAL A 40 17.51 14.06 -1.63
N VAL A 41 18.33 15.08 -1.87
CA VAL A 41 18.90 15.93 -0.80
C VAL A 41 17.98 17.10 -0.47
N CYS A 42 17.51 17.85 -1.47
CA CYS A 42 16.74 19.08 -1.26
C CYS A 42 15.26 18.99 -1.65
N ASN A 43 14.78 17.83 -2.09
CA ASN A 43 13.41 17.59 -2.56
C ASN A 43 12.95 18.46 -3.75
N ALA A 44 13.87 19.19 -4.41
CA ALA A 44 13.53 20.01 -5.57
C ALA A 44 12.93 19.15 -6.70
N THR A 45 11.77 19.57 -7.19
CA THR A 45 11.05 19.00 -8.33
C THR A 45 11.05 19.99 -9.50
N ASN A 46 10.67 19.54 -10.70
CA ASN A 46 10.58 20.38 -11.91
C ASN A 46 11.90 21.08 -12.30
N VAL A 47 13.04 20.54 -11.90
CA VAL A 47 14.38 20.98 -12.32
C VAL A 47 15.05 19.87 -13.14
N LYS A 48 16.11 20.21 -13.89
CA LYS A 48 16.92 19.19 -14.55
C LYS A 48 17.66 18.38 -13.49
N LEU A 49 17.26 17.11 -13.34
CA LEU A 49 17.83 16.20 -12.37
C LEU A 49 18.83 15.25 -13.03
N LEU A 50 20.01 15.14 -12.44
CA LEU A 50 21.03 14.14 -12.73
C LEU A 50 20.67 12.82 -12.05
N ARG A 51 20.76 11.69 -12.76
CA ARG A 51 20.65 10.36 -12.15
C ARG A 51 22.00 9.92 -11.61
N CYS A 52 22.01 9.14 -10.53
CA CYS A 52 23.21 8.38 -10.17
C CYS A 52 23.55 7.43 -11.31
N THR A 53 24.77 7.51 -11.86
CA THR A 53 25.18 6.71 -13.03
C THR A 53 25.36 5.24 -12.72
N GLU A 54 25.61 4.91 -11.45
CA GLU A 54 25.81 3.53 -10.99
C GLU A 54 24.47 2.82 -10.78
N CYS A 55 23.66 3.31 -9.85
CA CYS A 55 22.43 2.62 -9.47
C CYS A 55 21.19 3.09 -10.24
N ASN A 56 21.22 4.21 -10.96
CA ASN A 56 20.07 4.80 -11.68
C ASN A 56 18.77 5.02 -10.86
N ALA A 57 18.77 4.72 -9.56
CA ALA A 57 17.61 4.69 -8.69
C ALA A 57 17.38 6.00 -7.92
N VAL A 58 18.33 6.93 -7.95
CA VAL A 58 18.24 8.21 -7.25
C VAL A 58 18.63 9.37 -8.15
N ARG A 59 18.16 10.57 -7.78
CA ARG A 59 18.32 11.80 -8.57
C ARG A 59 18.79 12.98 -7.74
N TYR A 60 19.57 13.86 -8.37
CA TYR A 60 20.17 15.05 -7.77
C TYR A 60 19.98 16.26 -8.67
N CYS A 61 19.80 17.45 -8.11
CA CYS A 61 19.77 18.67 -8.93
C CYS A 61 21.17 19.08 -9.43
N ALA A 62 22.23 18.66 -8.74
CA ALA A 62 23.61 18.99 -9.08
C ALA A 62 24.60 17.96 -8.49
N ARG A 63 25.87 18.03 -8.90
CA ARG A 63 26.93 17.10 -8.45
C ARG A 63 27.25 17.27 -6.96
N GLU A 64 27.04 18.46 -6.42
CA GLU A 64 27.24 18.81 -5.02
C GLU A 64 26.29 17.99 -4.12
N HIS A 65 25.01 17.91 -4.47
CA HIS A 65 24.05 17.07 -3.74
C HIS A 65 24.34 15.58 -3.91
N GLN A 66 24.85 15.14 -5.07
CA GLN A 66 25.31 13.77 -5.24
C GLN A 66 26.51 13.46 -4.34
N ALA A 67 27.45 14.40 -4.20
CA ALA A 67 28.60 14.24 -3.31
C ALA A 67 28.19 14.24 -1.83
N GLN A 68 27.21 15.07 -1.46
CA GLN A 68 26.66 15.13 -0.11
C GLN A 68 25.99 13.81 0.30
N ASP A 69 25.16 13.23 -0.57
CA ASP A 69 24.43 11.99 -0.32
C ASP A 69 25.30 10.74 -0.42
N ARG A 70 26.50 10.84 -1.03
CA ARG A 70 27.36 9.70 -1.36
C ARG A 70 27.54 8.73 -0.19
N ARG A 71 27.91 9.22 1.00
CA ARG A 71 28.20 8.35 2.16
C ARG A 71 27.00 7.52 2.60
N GLU A 72 25.82 8.11 2.54
CA GLU A 72 24.60 7.46 3.01
C GLU A 72 24.00 6.58 1.91
N HIS A 73 24.20 6.93 0.64
CA HIS A 73 23.73 6.19 -0.52
C HIS A 73 24.65 5.04 -0.95
N GLU A 74 25.95 5.10 -0.67
CA GLU A 74 26.98 4.20 -1.20
C GLU A 74 26.65 2.72 -1.04
N TRP A 75 26.21 2.30 0.15
CA TRP A 75 25.93 0.90 0.43
C TRP A 75 24.75 0.37 -0.41
N MET A 76 23.67 1.14 -0.53
CA MET A 76 22.49 0.76 -1.30
C MET A 76 22.76 0.88 -2.80
N CYS A 77 23.51 1.90 -3.21
CA CYS A 77 23.97 2.09 -4.58
C CYS A 77 24.72 0.86 -5.10
N LYS A 78 25.68 0.39 -4.29
CA LYS A 78 26.49 -0.80 -4.59
C LYS A 78 25.61 -2.04 -4.70
N ARG A 79 24.70 -2.27 -3.76
CA ARG A 79 23.80 -3.44 -3.79
C ARG A 79 22.96 -3.48 -5.07
N ILE A 80 22.28 -2.39 -5.41
CA ILE A 80 21.47 -2.30 -6.63
C ILE A 80 22.30 -2.56 -7.88
N ARG A 81 23.51 -2.01 -7.96
CA ARG A 81 24.41 -2.27 -9.09
C ARG A 81 24.82 -3.74 -9.14
N ASP A 82 25.31 -4.28 -8.04
CA ASP A 82 25.80 -5.66 -7.96
C ASP A 82 24.67 -6.68 -8.26
N ASP A 83 23.43 -6.38 -7.84
CA ASP A 83 22.24 -7.19 -8.15
C ASP A 83 21.88 -7.14 -9.64
N ARG A 84 21.96 -5.96 -10.29
CA ARG A 84 21.77 -5.84 -11.74
C ARG A 84 22.84 -6.57 -12.54
N ASP A 85 24.12 -6.40 -12.17
CA ASP A 85 25.25 -7.08 -12.81
C ASP A 85 25.11 -8.60 -12.70
N SER A 86 24.47 -9.10 -11.63
CA SER A 86 24.18 -10.52 -11.45
C SER A 86 23.10 -11.00 -12.42
N LEU A 87 22.02 -10.23 -12.61
CA LEU A 87 20.94 -10.56 -13.54
C LEU A 87 21.38 -10.54 -15.02
N GLU A 88 22.30 -9.66 -15.40
CA GLU A 88 22.78 -9.57 -16.79
C GLU A 88 23.56 -10.82 -17.23
N LYS A 89 24.18 -11.54 -16.30
CA LYS A 89 24.96 -12.75 -16.59
C LYS A 89 24.08 -13.97 -16.91
N GLU A 90 22.77 -13.89 -16.69
CA GLU A 90 21.85 -15.03 -16.73
C GLU A 90 21.04 -15.16 -18.03
N THR A 91 21.58 -14.69 -19.15
CA THR A 91 20.89 -14.72 -20.47
C THR A 91 20.60 -16.13 -21.00
N GLU A 92 21.43 -17.11 -20.68
CA GLU A 92 21.26 -18.51 -21.12
C GLU A 92 20.07 -19.22 -20.44
N ILE A 93 19.68 -18.78 -19.23
CA ILE A 93 18.59 -19.39 -18.44
C ILE A 93 17.26 -19.33 -19.20
N PHE A 94 17.01 -18.22 -19.91
CA PHE A 94 15.79 -18.04 -20.69
C PHE A 94 15.69 -19.00 -21.88
N GLN A 95 16.82 -19.38 -22.48
CA GLN A 95 16.84 -20.30 -23.61
C GLN A 95 16.60 -21.75 -23.16
N LEU A 96 17.20 -22.13 -22.03
CA LEU A 96 17.17 -23.51 -21.53
C LEU A 96 15.91 -23.85 -20.72
N HIS A 97 15.28 -22.85 -20.10
CA HIS A 97 14.21 -23.05 -19.11
C HIS A 97 12.96 -22.20 -19.36
N ALA A 98 12.72 -21.77 -20.61
CA ALA A 98 11.50 -21.07 -20.99
C ALA A 98 10.24 -21.82 -20.48
N GLY A 99 9.41 -21.12 -19.71
CA GLY A 99 8.16 -21.65 -19.16
C GLY A 99 8.29 -22.55 -17.92
N ARG A 100 9.50 -22.72 -17.36
CA ARG A 100 9.76 -23.53 -16.15
C ARG A 100 10.45 -22.73 -15.04
N PHE A 101 10.18 -21.44 -14.95
CA PHE A 101 10.84 -20.57 -13.98
C PHE A 101 10.38 -20.88 -12.55
N GLY A 102 11.36 -21.11 -11.67
CA GLY A 102 11.15 -21.48 -10.27
C GLY A 102 11.10 -22.98 -10.02
N THR A 103 11.14 -23.83 -11.06
CA THR A 103 11.11 -25.30 -10.88
C THR A 103 12.51 -25.92 -10.87
N THR A 104 13.54 -25.18 -11.26
CA THR A 104 14.94 -25.64 -11.27
C THR A 104 15.80 -24.73 -10.39
N PRO A 105 16.90 -25.23 -9.80
CA PRO A 105 17.79 -24.42 -8.97
C PRO A 105 18.26 -23.13 -9.67
N SER A 106 18.68 -23.21 -10.95
CA SER A 106 19.14 -22.04 -11.72
C SER A 106 18.04 -20.98 -11.88
N THR A 107 16.84 -21.38 -12.30
CA THR A 107 15.72 -20.43 -12.41
C THR A 107 15.23 -19.90 -11.06
N GLY A 108 15.41 -20.67 -9.98
CA GLY A 108 15.11 -20.24 -8.62
C GLY A 108 16.10 -19.18 -8.15
N THR A 109 17.40 -19.39 -8.38
CA THR A 109 18.44 -18.39 -8.13
C THR A 109 18.16 -17.09 -8.87
N TYR A 110 17.82 -17.16 -10.16
CA TYR A 110 17.45 -16.00 -10.96
C TYR A 110 16.28 -15.20 -10.36
N LEU A 111 15.17 -15.88 -10.04
CA LEU A 111 13.99 -15.24 -9.46
C LEU A 111 14.31 -14.62 -8.10
N ASN A 112 15.12 -15.29 -7.28
CA ASN A 112 15.57 -14.75 -6.00
C ASN A 112 16.41 -13.49 -6.17
N SER A 113 17.43 -13.52 -7.04
CA SER A 113 18.26 -12.33 -7.30
C SER A 113 17.44 -11.15 -7.82
N ARG A 114 16.44 -11.42 -8.66
CA ARG A 114 15.52 -10.39 -9.15
C ARG A 114 14.59 -9.86 -8.06
N PHE A 115 14.15 -10.72 -7.15
CA PHE A 115 13.38 -10.32 -5.98
C PHE A 115 14.22 -9.49 -5.00
N GLU A 116 15.50 -9.82 -4.81
CA GLU A 116 16.43 -9.04 -3.99
C GLU A 116 16.63 -7.63 -4.54
N LEU A 117 16.86 -7.51 -5.85
CA LEU A 117 16.92 -6.21 -6.53
C LEU A 117 15.62 -5.41 -6.30
N THR A 118 14.48 -6.07 -6.42
CA THR A 118 13.17 -5.45 -6.19
C THR A 118 13.04 -4.91 -4.76
N ASP A 119 13.47 -5.68 -3.76
CA ASP A 119 13.43 -5.28 -2.36
C ASP A 119 14.32 -4.05 -2.12
N ASP A 120 15.53 -4.05 -2.68
CA ASP A 120 16.47 -2.93 -2.56
C ASP A 120 15.96 -1.66 -3.25
N LEU A 121 15.37 -1.78 -4.43
CA LEU A 121 14.71 -0.68 -5.13
C LEU A 121 13.52 -0.11 -4.34
N ARG A 122 12.76 -0.97 -3.64
CA ARG A 122 11.64 -0.53 -2.78
C ARG A 122 12.11 0.20 -1.54
N VAL A 123 13.25 -0.18 -0.98
CA VAL A 123 13.88 0.55 0.13
C VAL A 123 14.33 1.94 -0.29
N VAL A 124 14.85 2.09 -1.52
CA VAL A 124 15.22 3.41 -2.08
C VAL A 124 14.00 4.32 -2.27
N ASN A 125 12.83 3.75 -2.58
CA ASN A 125 11.54 4.44 -2.52
C ASN A 125 11.47 5.76 -3.33
N THR A 126 12.12 5.81 -4.49
CA THR A 126 11.98 6.92 -5.46
C THR A 126 11.03 6.53 -6.59
N LEU A 127 10.62 7.51 -7.41
CA LEU A 127 9.80 7.21 -8.58
C LEU A 127 10.51 6.25 -9.55
N ASP A 128 11.81 6.44 -9.82
CA ASP A 128 12.56 5.56 -10.72
C ASP A 128 12.68 4.15 -10.12
N SER A 129 13.06 4.05 -8.84
CA SER A 129 13.27 2.75 -8.20
C SER A 129 11.99 1.94 -8.07
N LEU A 130 10.87 2.57 -7.70
CA LEU A 130 9.58 1.89 -7.58
C LEU A 130 9.00 1.50 -8.93
N THR A 131 9.24 2.30 -9.99
CA THR A 131 8.83 1.95 -11.35
C THR A 131 9.56 0.70 -11.83
N GLU A 132 10.88 0.64 -11.60
CA GLU A 132 11.70 -0.52 -11.94
C GLU A 132 11.35 -1.76 -11.09
N ALA A 133 11.16 -1.59 -9.78
CA ALA A 133 10.72 -2.66 -8.89
C ALA A 133 9.39 -3.27 -9.35
N ARG A 134 8.45 -2.43 -9.82
CA ARG A 134 7.18 -2.89 -10.38
C ARG A 134 7.42 -3.72 -11.64
N GLU A 135 8.27 -3.27 -12.55
CA GLU A 135 8.59 -4.03 -13.77
C GLU A 135 9.18 -5.40 -13.44
N HIS A 136 10.10 -5.48 -12.47
CA HIS A 136 10.64 -6.76 -12.02
C HIS A 136 9.58 -7.67 -11.39
N LEU A 137 8.70 -7.16 -10.53
CA LEU A 137 7.62 -7.95 -9.93
C LEU A 137 6.66 -8.52 -10.98
N PHE A 138 6.21 -7.70 -11.92
CA PHE A 138 5.32 -8.16 -12.97
C PHE A 138 6.01 -9.16 -13.90
N GLU A 139 7.29 -8.99 -14.20
CA GLU A 139 8.05 -9.95 -14.99
C GLU A 139 8.23 -11.27 -14.24
N MET A 140 8.56 -11.26 -12.94
CA MET A 140 8.63 -12.48 -12.14
C MET A 140 7.29 -13.22 -12.09
N LEU A 141 6.19 -12.49 -11.91
CA LEU A 141 4.84 -13.05 -11.95
C LEU A 141 4.46 -13.62 -13.33
N ARG A 142 4.93 -13.00 -14.42
CA ARG A 142 4.76 -13.51 -15.78
C ARG A 142 5.53 -14.81 -16.01
N LEU A 143 6.75 -14.89 -15.47
CA LEU A 143 7.63 -16.07 -15.58
C LEU A 143 7.18 -17.22 -14.68
N SER A 144 6.70 -16.93 -13.47
CA SER A 144 6.29 -17.91 -12.47
C SER A 144 5.01 -17.48 -11.75
N ARG A 145 3.85 -17.90 -12.27
CA ARG A 145 2.53 -17.51 -11.74
C ARG A 145 2.17 -18.19 -10.41
N LEU A 146 2.88 -19.28 -10.05
CA LEU A 146 2.75 -19.91 -8.73
C LEU A 146 3.19 -19.00 -7.59
N ASP A 147 4.08 -18.07 -7.93
CA ASP A 147 4.60 -17.04 -7.05
C ASP A 147 5.28 -17.58 -5.79
N GLY A 148 6.34 -18.37 -5.98
CA GLY A 148 7.10 -18.96 -4.88
C GLY A 148 7.80 -17.94 -3.97
N CYS A 149 7.98 -16.69 -4.43
CA CYS A 149 8.67 -15.63 -3.68
C CYS A 149 7.69 -14.63 -3.02
N GLY A 150 6.38 -14.81 -3.16
CA GLY A 150 5.38 -13.87 -2.63
C GLY A 150 5.41 -12.48 -3.30
N ASN A 151 5.75 -12.44 -4.59
CA ASN A 151 5.74 -11.22 -5.41
C ASN A 151 4.35 -10.58 -5.43
N ASP A 152 3.29 -11.39 -5.46
CA ASP A 152 1.90 -10.92 -5.48
C ASP A 152 1.54 -10.12 -4.21
N GLU A 153 2.22 -10.36 -3.09
CA GLU A 153 1.99 -9.64 -1.83
C GLU A 153 2.63 -8.26 -1.80
N ALA A 154 3.69 -8.05 -2.59
CA ALA A 154 4.37 -6.76 -2.71
C ALA A 154 3.68 -5.82 -3.70
N VAL A 155 3.06 -6.36 -4.76
CA VAL A 155 2.51 -5.57 -5.87
C VAL A 155 1.43 -4.56 -5.46
N PRO A 156 0.38 -4.91 -4.68
CA PRO A 156 -0.69 -3.97 -4.38
C PRO A 156 -0.22 -2.69 -3.67
N GLY A 157 0.63 -2.83 -2.65
CA GLY A 157 1.19 -1.69 -1.93
C GLY A 157 2.07 -0.82 -2.81
N LEU A 158 2.85 -1.43 -3.71
CA LEU A 158 3.70 -0.72 -4.68
C LEU A 158 2.86 0.09 -5.69
N LEU A 159 1.81 -0.51 -6.25
CA LEU A 159 0.93 0.17 -7.21
C LEU A 159 0.24 1.39 -6.58
N LEU A 160 -0.18 1.29 -5.31
CA LEU A 160 -0.78 2.43 -4.59
C LEU A 160 0.22 3.57 -4.37
N GLN A 161 1.50 3.27 -4.10
CA GLN A 161 2.57 4.27 -3.97
C GLN A 161 2.81 5.01 -5.29
N LEU A 162 2.81 4.28 -6.41
CA LEU A 162 2.92 4.83 -7.76
C LEU A 162 1.65 5.54 -8.24
N SER A 163 0.61 5.63 -7.40
CA SER A 163 -0.71 6.20 -7.76
C SER A 163 -1.38 5.48 -8.93
N GLU A 164 -1.07 4.20 -9.14
CA GLU A 164 -1.68 3.33 -10.14
C GLU A 164 -2.89 2.57 -9.56
N ASP A 165 -3.82 3.32 -8.97
CA ASP A 165 -4.90 2.77 -8.16
C ASP A 165 -5.83 1.83 -8.92
N GLN A 166 -6.13 2.13 -10.20
CA GLN A 166 -6.95 1.26 -11.04
C GLN A 166 -6.25 -0.09 -11.27
N LYS A 167 -4.95 -0.09 -11.60
CA LYS A 167 -4.17 -1.32 -11.74
C LYS A 167 -4.10 -2.11 -10.43
N CYS A 168 -4.00 -1.42 -9.29
CA CYS A 168 -4.06 -2.06 -7.98
C CYS A 168 -5.40 -2.78 -7.78
N TYR A 169 -6.51 -2.12 -8.09
CA TYR A 169 -7.83 -2.75 -7.98
C TYR A 169 -7.98 -3.96 -8.90
N ASP A 170 -7.62 -3.80 -10.17
CA ASP A 170 -7.68 -4.85 -11.19
C ASP A 170 -6.83 -6.06 -10.79
N PHE A 171 -5.62 -5.82 -10.26
CA PHE A 171 -4.73 -6.86 -9.75
C PHE A 171 -5.36 -7.62 -8.58
N ILE A 172 -5.85 -6.91 -7.55
CA ILE A 172 -6.50 -7.56 -6.40
C ILE A 172 -7.74 -8.36 -6.85
N LYS A 173 -8.52 -7.82 -7.79
CA LYS A 173 -9.69 -8.51 -8.35
C LYS A 173 -9.31 -9.77 -9.11
N PHE A 174 -8.20 -9.74 -9.86
CA PHE A 174 -7.69 -10.93 -10.54
C PHE A 174 -7.35 -12.03 -9.54
N TYR A 175 -6.61 -11.74 -8.48
CA TYR A 175 -6.26 -12.73 -7.46
C TYR A 175 -7.46 -13.22 -6.63
N ALA A 176 -8.46 -12.35 -6.40
CA ALA A 176 -9.73 -12.77 -5.79
C ALA A 176 -10.46 -13.79 -6.67
N ARG A 177 -10.54 -13.51 -7.99
CA ARG A 177 -11.16 -14.41 -8.97
C ARG A 177 -10.40 -15.72 -9.12
N LEU A 178 -9.07 -15.64 -9.24
CA LEU A 178 -8.19 -16.81 -9.32
C LEU A 178 -8.42 -17.76 -8.13
N SER A 179 -8.54 -17.20 -6.93
CA SER A 179 -8.80 -18.00 -5.74
C SER A 179 -10.19 -18.66 -5.75
N ALA A 180 -11.16 -18.06 -6.44
CA ALA A 180 -12.53 -18.58 -6.57
C ALA A 180 -12.71 -19.58 -7.73
N GLU A 181 -11.72 -19.76 -8.61
CA GLU A 181 -11.78 -20.65 -9.78
C GLU A 181 -10.83 -21.85 -9.63
N PRO A 182 -11.26 -23.00 -9.07
CA PRO A 182 -10.40 -24.15 -8.81
C PRO A 182 -9.79 -24.80 -10.07
N ALA A 183 -10.38 -24.54 -11.24
CA ALA A 183 -9.94 -25.08 -12.52
C ALA A 183 -8.87 -24.21 -13.22
N TYR A 184 -8.56 -23.03 -12.67
CA TYR A 184 -7.47 -22.23 -13.20
C TYR A 184 -6.15 -22.91 -12.85
N ASP A 185 -5.34 -23.13 -13.89
CA ASP A 185 -4.01 -23.73 -13.73
C ASP A 185 -2.98 -22.60 -13.84
N PRO A 186 -2.30 -22.23 -12.74
CA PRO A 186 -1.27 -21.22 -12.78
C PRO A 186 -0.03 -21.65 -13.58
N GLU A 187 0.20 -22.94 -13.81
CA GLU A 187 1.34 -23.40 -14.61
C GLU A 187 1.06 -23.33 -16.12
N ASP A 188 -0.21 -23.30 -16.51
CA ASP A 188 -0.61 -23.15 -17.91
C ASP A 188 -0.45 -21.69 -18.38
N LEU A 189 0.70 -21.40 -18.97
CA LEU A 189 1.04 -20.09 -19.50
C LEU A 189 0.15 -19.63 -20.67
N THR A 190 -0.62 -20.54 -21.28
CA THR A 190 -1.57 -20.18 -22.35
C THR A 190 -2.84 -19.53 -21.80
N LYS A 191 -3.16 -19.76 -20.52
CA LYS A 191 -4.31 -19.12 -19.86
C LYS A 191 -4.10 -17.62 -19.71
N PRO A 192 -5.17 -16.81 -19.79
CA PRO A 192 -5.09 -15.37 -19.55
C PRO A 192 -4.53 -15.06 -18.16
N PHE A 193 -3.62 -14.09 -18.08
CA PHE A 193 -2.98 -13.68 -16.84
C PHE A 193 -3.06 -12.17 -16.68
N LEU A 194 -3.50 -11.70 -15.51
CA LEU A 194 -3.71 -10.27 -15.21
C LEU A 194 -4.53 -9.55 -16.28
N ASN A 195 -5.54 -10.23 -16.82
CA ASN A 195 -6.36 -9.78 -17.94
C ASN A 195 -7.65 -9.05 -17.50
N ILE A 196 -7.73 -8.64 -16.24
CA ILE A 196 -8.79 -7.76 -15.74
C ILE A 196 -8.28 -6.33 -15.91
N HIS A 197 -9.09 -5.50 -16.58
CA HIS A 197 -8.80 -4.09 -16.81
C HIS A 197 -10.06 -3.27 -16.58
N ASP A 198 -9.89 -2.07 -16.04
CA ASP A 198 -10.96 -1.08 -15.84
C ASP A 198 -12.15 -1.62 -15.03
N ALA A 199 -11.88 -2.54 -14.09
CA ALA A 199 -12.94 -3.06 -13.22
C ALA A 199 -13.45 -1.95 -12.29
N ASP A 200 -14.76 -1.92 -12.04
CA ASP A 200 -15.38 -0.86 -11.23
C ASP A 200 -14.87 -0.90 -9.76
N PRO A 201 -14.04 0.08 -9.33
CA PRO A 201 -13.50 0.12 -7.99
C PRO A 201 -14.55 0.58 -6.96
N TYR A 202 -15.76 0.93 -7.38
CA TYR A 202 -16.88 1.29 -6.50
C TYR A 202 -17.86 0.13 -6.26
N GLU A 203 -17.64 -1.03 -6.89
CA GLU A 203 -18.55 -2.16 -6.78
C GLU A 203 -18.56 -2.78 -5.36
N PRO A 204 -19.66 -3.48 -4.98
CA PRO A 204 -19.73 -4.21 -3.72
C PRO A 204 -18.69 -5.34 -3.66
N ILE A 205 -17.86 -5.36 -2.61
CA ILE A 205 -16.72 -6.29 -2.50
C ILE A 205 -17.06 -7.74 -2.10
N HIS A 206 -18.33 -8.11 -1.92
CA HIS A 206 -18.69 -9.42 -1.34
C HIS A 206 -18.13 -10.61 -2.11
N HIS A 207 -18.03 -10.50 -3.45
CA HIS A 207 -17.46 -11.51 -4.32
C HIS A 207 -15.92 -11.54 -4.28
N LEU A 208 -15.27 -10.47 -3.79
CA LEU A 208 -13.81 -10.41 -3.62
C LEU A 208 -13.32 -11.02 -2.31
N LEU A 209 -14.24 -11.25 -1.36
CA LEU A 209 -13.89 -11.70 0.00
C LEU A 209 -14.02 -13.21 0.17
N TYR A 210 -14.41 -13.94 -0.88
CA TYR A 210 -14.59 -15.39 -0.80
C TYR A 210 -14.01 -16.09 -2.04
N PRO A 211 -12.97 -16.94 -1.88
CA PRO A 211 -12.23 -17.19 -0.62
C PRO A 211 -11.47 -15.95 -0.11
N PRO A 212 -11.01 -15.95 1.15
CA PRO A 212 -10.37 -14.77 1.73
C PRO A 212 -9.02 -14.47 1.05
N LEU A 213 -8.86 -13.22 0.63
CA LEU A 213 -7.59 -12.65 0.17
C LEU A 213 -6.51 -12.69 1.27
N ARG A 214 -5.24 -12.60 0.85
CA ARG A 214 -4.10 -12.45 1.77
C ARG A 214 -4.12 -11.09 2.48
N LEU A 215 -3.47 -10.99 3.63
CA LEU A 215 -3.51 -9.79 4.47
C LEU A 215 -3.00 -8.53 3.74
N THR A 216 -1.95 -8.66 2.92
CA THR A 216 -1.40 -7.58 2.08
C THR A 216 -2.41 -7.04 1.07
N HIS A 217 -3.15 -7.93 0.42
CA HIS A 217 -4.20 -7.57 -0.53
C HIS A 217 -5.39 -6.90 0.18
N LEU A 218 -5.79 -7.43 1.35
CA LEU A 218 -6.84 -6.82 2.17
C LEU A 218 -6.45 -5.41 2.65
N SER A 219 -5.20 -5.24 3.10
CA SER A 219 -4.64 -3.95 3.51
C SER A 219 -4.67 -2.94 2.37
N ALA A 220 -4.17 -3.31 1.18
CA ALA A 220 -4.18 -2.45 0.01
C ALA A 220 -5.61 -2.12 -0.45
N LEU A 221 -6.52 -3.09 -0.45
CA LEU A 221 -7.93 -2.86 -0.78
C LEU A 221 -8.60 -1.90 0.22
N LEU A 222 -8.32 -2.05 1.52
CA LEU A 222 -8.81 -1.13 2.54
C LEU A 222 -8.29 0.30 2.30
N LEU A 223 -6.99 0.46 2.09
CA LEU A 223 -6.37 1.75 1.80
C LEU A 223 -7.01 2.40 0.57
N LEU A 224 -7.14 1.65 -0.52
CA LEU A 224 -7.78 2.13 -1.74
C LEU A 224 -9.22 2.60 -1.48
N LYS A 225 -10.04 1.81 -0.77
CA LYS A 225 -11.42 2.20 -0.47
C LYS A 225 -11.47 3.45 0.42
N ILE A 226 -10.53 3.62 1.36
CA ILE A 226 -10.41 4.84 2.17
C ILE A 226 -10.05 6.05 1.31
N ARG A 227 -9.07 5.94 0.40
CA ARG A 227 -8.71 7.01 -0.56
C ARG A 227 -9.94 7.43 -1.37
N LEU A 228 -10.66 6.46 -1.95
CA LEU A 228 -11.89 6.71 -2.70
C LEU A 228 -12.95 7.41 -1.83
N LEU A 229 -13.21 6.94 -0.61
CA LEU A 229 -14.20 7.56 0.28
C LEU A 229 -13.81 9.00 0.68
N HIS A 230 -12.53 9.23 0.94
CA HIS A 230 -12.01 10.57 1.25
C HIS A 230 -12.23 11.53 0.07
N ASP A 231 -11.86 11.11 -1.13
CA ASP A 231 -12.04 11.88 -2.35
C ASP A 231 -13.50 12.21 -2.64
N MET A 232 -14.40 11.24 -2.47
CA MET A 232 -15.84 11.47 -2.58
C MET A 232 -16.30 12.50 -1.57
N ASN A 233 -15.84 12.43 -0.30
CA ASN A 233 -16.19 13.43 0.71
C ASN A 233 -15.73 14.83 0.31
N LEU A 234 -14.52 14.98 -0.25
CA LEU A 234 -14.02 16.28 -0.71
C LEU A 234 -14.92 16.87 -1.81
N VAL A 235 -15.28 16.07 -2.82
CA VAL A 235 -16.23 16.50 -3.87
C VAL A 235 -17.58 16.83 -3.28
N MET A 236 -18.03 16.02 -2.32
CA MET A 236 -19.31 16.22 -1.66
C MET A 236 -19.36 17.57 -0.93
N MET A 237 -18.33 17.85 -0.15
CA MET A 237 -18.16 19.10 0.60
C MET A 237 -18.00 20.31 -0.33
N ALA A 238 -17.19 20.19 -1.37
CA ALA A 238 -16.98 21.27 -2.35
C ALA A 238 -18.30 21.68 -3.02
N ASN A 239 -19.14 20.72 -3.40
CA ASN A 239 -20.45 21.00 -4.00
C ASN A 239 -21.47 21.59 -3.00
N ILE A 240 -21.45 21.18 -1.73
CA ILE A 240 -22.30 21.79 -0.67
C ILE A 240 -21.88 23.25 -0.44
N LEU A 241 -20.57 23.51 -0.44
CA LEU A 241 -20.00 24.81 -0.15
C LEU A 241 -19.83 25.70 -1.39
N LYS A 242 -20.20 25.24 -2.58
CA LYS A 242 -19.95 25.96 -3.86
C LYS A 242 -20.55 27.38 -3.91
N HIS A 243 -21.61 27.62 -3.16
CA HIS A 243 -22.25 28.94 -3.06
C HIS A 243 -21.68 29.81 -1.93
N ARG A 244 -20.81 29.25 -1.09
CA ARG A 244 -20.19 29.89 0.08
C ARG A 244 -18.68 30.10 -0.07
N LEU A 245 -18.06 29.45 -1.06
CA LEU A 245 -16.64 29.55 -1.35
C LEU A 245 -16.44 30.19 -2.72
N PRO A 246 -15.35 30.96 -2.92
CA PRO A 246 -14.95 31.40 -4.26
C PRO A 246 -14.77 30.20 -5.19
N ALA A 247 -15.12 30.37 -6.47
CA ALA A 247 -15.02 29.31 -7.47
C ALA A 247 -13.60 28.71 -7.56
N GLU A 248 -12.58 29.54 -7.42
CA GLU A 248 -11.17 29.13 -7.42
C GLU A 248 -10.83 28.15 -6.28
N VAL A 249 -11.46 28.32 -5.11
CA VAL A 249 -11.26 27.43 -3.96
C VAL A 249 -11.94 26.09 -4.21
N VAL A 250 -13.16 26.13 -4.76
CA VAL A 250 -13.91 24.92 -5.15
C VAL A 250 -13.14 24.12 -6.20
N ASP A 251 -12.58 24.80 -7.20
CA ASP A 251 -11.77 24.17 -8.24
C ASP A 251 -10.48 23.59 -7.66
N ARG A 252 -9.77 24.32 -6.78
CA ARG A 252 -8.57 23.80 -6.12
C ARG A 252 -8.83 22.51 -5.33
N ILE A 253 -9.95 22.43 -4.61
CA ILE A 253 -10.35 21.21 -3.88
C ILE A 253 -10.49 20.04 -4.87
N LYS A 254 -11.10 20.29 -6.03
CA LYS A 254 -11.31 19.27 -7.09
C LYS A 254 -10.05 18.94 -7.90
N THR A 255 -9.02 19.79 -7.90
CA THR A 255 -7.82 19.54 -8.71
C THR A 255 -6.62 19.02 -7.92
N VAL A 256 -6.52 19.38 -6.63
CA VAL A 256 -5.34 19.06 -5.81
C VAL A 256 -5.67 18.13 -4.65
N GLY A 257 -6.94 18.07 -4.21
CA GLY A 257 -7.32 17.32 -3.01
C GLY A 257 -7.44 15.81 -3.21
N PHE A 258 -7.45 15.31 -4.45
CA PHE A 258 -7.68 13.88 -4.68
C PHE A 258 -6.47 13.02 -4.33
N LEU A 259 -6.70 12.08 -3.43
CA LEU A 259 -5.75 11.05 -3.09
C LEU A 259 -5.70 9.97 -4.16
N SER A 260 -6.83 9.58 -4.77
CA SER A 260 -6.88 8.51 -5.75
C SER A 260 -6.84 8.99 -7.20
N SER A 261 -6.04 8.33 -8.04
CA SER A 261 -6.02 8.59 -9.48
C SER A 261 -7.35 8.24 -10.17
N ILE A 262 -8.08 7.26 -9.63
CA ILE A 262 -9.42 6.91 -10.10
C ILE A 262 -10.39 8.07 -9.85
N SER A 263 -10.39 8.63 -8.63
CA SER A 263 -11.28 9.74 -8.29
C SER A 263 -10.98 10.98 -9.13
N PHE A 264 -9.69 11.25 -9.38
CA PHE A 264 -9.27 12.32 -10.27
C PHE A 264 -9.80 12.13 -11.70
N ALA A 265 -9.74 10.90 -12.23
CA ALA A 265 -10.30 10.57 -13.55
C ALA A 265 -11.83 10.71 -13.61
N HIS A 266 -12.51 10.52 -12.47
CA HIS A 266 -13.97 10.60 -12.35
C HIS A 266 -14.49 11.88 -11.67
N LYS A 267 -13.68 12.95 -11.63
CA LYS A 267 -14.00 14.20 -10.91
C LYS A 267 -15.31 14.87 -11.33
N ASP A 268 -15.77 14.60 -12.55
CA ASP A 268 -16.97 15.17 -13.15
C ASP A 268 -18.21 14.25 -13.02
N CYS A 269 -18.15 13.19 -12.20
CA CYS A 269 -19.29 12.31 -12.02
C CYS A 269 -20.52 13.03 -11.45
N ALA A 270 -21.71 12.59 -11.84
CA ALA A 270 -22.95 13.21 -11.36
C ALA A 270 -23.12 13.01 -9.84
N TRP A 271 -23.60 14.04 -9.15
CA TRP A 271 -23.81 14.02 -7.71
C TRP A 271 -24.61 12.80 -7.22
N LYS A 272 -25.69 12.44 -7.93
CA LYS A 272 -26.54 11.30 -7.56
C LYS A 272 -25.76 9.99 -7.59
N ASP A 273 -24.88 9.81 -8.57
CA ASP A 273 -24.06 8.60 -8.71
C ASP A 273 -23.00 8.55 -7.60
N LEU A 274 -22.42 9.70 -7.26
CA LEU A 274 -21.45 9.82 -6.16
C LEU A 274 -22.05 9.38 -4.83
N VAL A 275 -23.27 9.80 -4.52
CA VAL A 275 -23.97 9.42 -3.26
C VAL A 275 -24.20 7.92 -3.19
N ASN A 276 -24.60 7.29 -4.30
CA ASN A 276 -24.81 5.84 -4.34
C ASN A 276 -23.49 5.08 -4.16
N LYS A 277 -22.44 5.50 -4.87
CA LYS A 277 -21.09 4.93 -4.75
C LYS A 277 -20.52 5.11 -3.34
N PHE A 278 -20.80 6.23 -2.68
CA PHE A 278 -20.36 6.52 -1.31
C PHE A 278 -20.82 5.46 -0.33
N ALA A 279 -22.11 5.11 -0.34
CA ALA A 279 -22.66 4.09 0.55
C ALA A 279 -22.03 2.72 0.31
N THR A 280 -21.80 2.35 -0.95
CA THR A 280 -21.15 1.09 -1.32
C THR A 280 -19.70 1.03 -0.81
N VAL A 281 -18.91 2.09 -1.03
CA VAL A 281 -17.52 2.17 -0.55
C VAL A 281 -17.45 2.18 0.97
N ALA A 282 -18.32 2.91 1.66
CA ALA A 282 -18.37 2.92 3.12
C ALA A 282 -18.69 1.52 3.68
N ASN A 283 -19.65 0.81 3.07
CA ASN A 283 -19.95 -0.57 3.46
C ASN A 283 -18.79 -1.54 3.16
N ALA A 284 -18.04 -1.30 2.08
CA ALA A 284 -16.84 -2.06 1.78
C ALA A 284 -15.76 -1.86 2.87
N ILE A 285 -15.48 -0.62 3.28
CA ILE A 285 -14.53 -0.33 4.37
C ILE A 285 -14.94 -1.03 5.67
N LYS A 286 -16.21 -0.90 6.07
CA LYS A 286 -16.75 -1.60 7.24
C LYS A 286 -16.43 -3.09 7.23
N ARG A 287 -16.72 -3.77 6.11
CA ARG A 287 -16.50 -5.21 5.95
C ARG A 287 -15.02 -5.57 5.94
N LEU A 288 -14.19 -4.76 5.30
CA LEU A 288 -12.74 -4.95 5.27
C LEU A 288 -12.13 -4.84 6.67
N LEU A 289 -12.55 -3.86 7.48
CA LEU A 289 -12.07 -3.73 8.86
C LEU A 289 -12.39 -4.97 9.70
N VAL A 290 -13.63 -5.47 9.62
CA VAL A 290 -14.04 -6.71 10.31
C VAL A 290 -13.24 -7.91 9.81
N LEU A 291 -13.07 -8.03 8.49
CA LEU A 291 -12.37 -9.17 7.89
C LEU A 291 -10.87 -9.15 8.21
N ILE A 292 -10.20 -8.01 8.06
CA ILE A 292 -8.79 -7.84 8.40
C ILE A 292 -8.56 -8.18 9.86
N HIS A 293 -9.40 -7.66 10.75
CA HIS A 293 -9.29 -7.94 12.19
C HIS A 293 -9.47 -9.43 12.50
N LYS A 294 -10.44 -10.09 11.86
CA LYS A 294 -10.66 -11.55 12.00
C LYS A 294 -9.49 -12.36 11.42
N HIS A 295 -8.89 -11.89 10.32
CA HIS A 295 -7.76 -12.55 9.68
C HIS A 295 -6.49 -12.40 10.51
N ASN A 296 -6.22 -11.20 11.01
CA ASN A 296 -5.08 -10.88 11.84
C ASN A 296 -5.41 -9.71 12.79
N ALA A 297 -5.64 -10.03 14.07
CA ALA A 297 -6.05 -9.04 15.07
C ALA A 297 -4.94 -8.03 15.43
N TYR A 298 -3.69 -8.32 15.09
CA TYR A 298 -2.53 -7.46 15.34
C TYR A 298 -2.43 -6.33 14.31
N PHE A 299 -2.98 -6.53 13.10
CA PHE A 299 -2.75 -5.62 11.98
C PHE A 299 -3.29 -4.19 12.20
N LEU A 300 -4.57 -4.03 12.56
CA LEU A 300 -5.17 -2.69 12.69
C LEU A 300 -4.57 -1.85 13.84
N PRO A 301 -4.35 -2.38 15.06
CA PRO A 301 -3.69 -1.62 16.12
C PRO A 301 -2.28 -1.18 15.72
N THR A 302 -1.50 -2.06 15.10
CA THR A 302 -0.13 -1.76 14.66
C THR A 302 -0.08 -0.88 13.41
N GLN A 303 -1.14 -0.82 12.60
CA GLN A 303 -1.25 0.15 11.52
C GLN A 303 -1.40 1.59 12.05
N LEU A 304 -2.00 1.75 13.23
CA LEU A 304 -2.12 3.04 13.91
C LEU A 304 -0.89 3.39 14.73
N LEU A 305 -0.20 2.39 15.30
CA LEU A 305 0.99 2.59 16.11
C LEU A 305 2.26 2.56 15.27
N TYR A 306 3.10 3.56 15.49
CA TYR A 306 4.26 3.78 14.66
C TYR A 306 5.39 2.74 14.89
N TRP A 307 5.99 2.28 13.79
CA TRP A 307 7.38 1.82 13.60
C TRP A 307 7.92 0.50 14.19
N ASN A 308 7.66 0.14 15.44
CA ASN A 308 8.47 -0.90 16.11
C ASN A 308 8.38 -2.31 15.49
N HIS A 309 7.34 -2.57 14.70
CA HIS A 309 7.08 -3.89 14.12
C HIS A 309 7.66 -4.06 12.71
N ILE A 310 8.10 -2.99 12.04
CA ILE A 310 8.48 -3.06 10.61
C ILE A 310 9.97 -3.39 10.42
N GLU A 311 10.80 -3.15 11.43
CA GLU A 311 12.25 -3.42 11.40
C GLU A 311 12.56 -4.94 11.37
N LYS A 312 11.62 -5.78 11.81
CA LYS A 312 11.78 -7.24 11.83
C LYS A 312 11.19 -7.85 10.56
N ARG A 313 12.06 -8.42 9.73
CA ARG A 313 11.66 -9.22 8.55
C ARG A 313 11.24 -10.61 9.00
N ALA A 314 9.94 -10.87 8.91
CA ALA A 314 9.40 -12.21 8.97
C ALA A 314 9.59 -12.87 7.59
N LEU A 315 10.52 -13.83 7.49
CA LEU A 315 10.66 -14.65 6.28
C LEU A 315 9.60 -15.75 6.19
N GLN A 316 9.05 -16.12 7.34
CA GLN A 316 8.02 -17.13 7.51
C GLN A 316 7.02 -16.63 8.54
N TYR A 317 5.76 -17.03 8.38
CA TYR A 317 4.70 -16.69 9.31
C TYR A 317 3.59 -17.72 9.27
N GLU A 318 2.86 -17.81 10.38
CA GLU A 318 1.59 -18.50 10.43
C GLU A 318 0.45 -17.50 10.21
N LYS A 319 -0.65 -17.97 9.60
CA LYS A 319 -1.82 -17.12 9.40
C LYS A 319 -2.37 -16.63 10.76
N GLY A 320 -2.53 -15.32 10.89
CA GLY A 320 -3.00 -14.64 12.09
C GLY A 320 -1.91 -14.29 13.10
N SER A 321 -0.65 -14.63 12.84
CA SER A 321 0.46 -14.38 13.76
C SER A 321 0.98 -12.93 13.71
N ILE A 322 1.85 -12.58 14.65
CA ILE A 322 2.54 -11.28 14.66
C ILE A 322 3.43 -11.16 13.42
N GLU A 323 4.10 -12.24 13.04
CA GLU A 323 5.01 -12.32 11.89
C GLU A 323 4.26 -12.05 10.58
N GLU A 324 3.02 -12.55 10.42
CA GLU A 324 2.19 -12.23 9.24
C GLU A 324 1.86 -10.73 9.20
N MET A 325 1.55 -10.14 10.36
CA MET A 325 1.30 -8.70 10.46
C MET A 325 2.55 -7.89 10.11
N GLN A 326 3.72 -8.28 10.61
CA GLN A 326 5.00 -7.62 10.31
C GLN A 326 5.30 -7.69 8.82
N PHE A 327 5.17 -8.88 8.22
CA PHE A 327 5.31 -9.09 6.79
C PHE A 327 4.36 -8.21 5.98
N ALA A 328 3.07 -8.14 6.36
CA ALA A 328 2.10 -7.31 5.67
C ALA A 328 2.43 -5.80 5.77
N HIS A 329 2.96 -5.35 6.90
CA HIS A 329 3.43 -3.96 7.04
C HIS A 329 4.63 -3.65 6.16
N GLN A 330 5.59 -4.58 6.02
CA GLN A 330 6.74 -4.36 5.15
C GLN A 330 6.34 -3.99 3.73
N TYR A 331 5.21 -4.51 3.25
CA TYR A 331 4.74 -4.25 1.89
C TYR A 331 3.66 -3.19 1.76
N SER A 332 2.88 -2.93 2.81
CA SER A 332 1.78 -1.97 2.74
C SER A 332 2.07 -0.65 3.45
N TYR A 333 2.92 -0.62 4.48
CA TYR A 333 3.07 0.54 5.35
C TYR A 333 3.45 1.83 4.62
N VAL A 334 4.43 1.76 3.73
CA VAL A 334 4.87 2.93 2.94
C VAL A 334 3.74 3.50 2.09
N SER A 335 2.85 2.66 1.56
CA SER A 335 1.67 3.11 0.80
C SER A 335 0.65 3.84 1.68
N TRP A 336 0.45 3.37 2.92
CA TRP A 336 -0.39 4.06 3.90
C TRP A 336 0.19 5.43 4.27
N GLN A 337 1.49 5.51 4.53
CA GLN A 337 2.17 6.78 4.85
C GLN A 337 2.13 7.76 3.67
N ALA A 338 2.41 7.29 2.45
CA ALA A 338 2.38 8.11 1.24
C ALA A 338 0.97 8.69 0.97
N SER A 339 -0.08 8.06 1.47
CA SER A 339 -1.46 8.54 1.34
C SER A 339 -1.81 9.67 2.31
N GLY A 340 -0.91 10.03 3.23
CA GLY A 340 -1.03 11.19 4.10
C GLY A 340 -1.86 10.97 5.38
N ARG A 341 -1.76 11.94 6.30
CA ARG A 341 -2.38 11.87 7.63
C ARG A 341 -3.91 11.76 7.60
N ASP A 342 -4.59 12.26 6.57
CA ASP A 342 -6.05 12.21 6.49
C ASP A 342 -6.57 10.79 6.34
N VAL A 343 -5.84 9.90 5.66
CA VAL A 343 -6.21 8.48 5.59
C VAL A 343 -6.19 7.85 6.98
N ILE A 344 -5.16 8.14 7.78
CA ILE A 344 -5.07 7.68 9.16
C ILE A 344 -6.21 8.28 10.00
N ILE A 345 -6.51 9.57 9.85
CA ILE A 345 -7.64 10.20 10.56
C ILE A 345 -8.97 9.55 10.18
N VAL A 346 -9.19 9.23 8.90
CA VAL A 346 -10.39 8.51 8.45
C VAL A 346 -10.42 7.12 9.10
N LEU A 347 -9.31 6.39 9.10
CA LEU A 347 -9.21 5.07 9.75
C LEU A 347 -9.51 5.15 11.25
N CYS A 348 -8.92 6.10 11.98
CA CYS A 348 -9.20 6.37 13.40
C CYS A 348 -10.69 6.59 13.66
N LYS A 349 -11.37 7.40 12.84
CA LYS A 349 -12.82 7.64 12.96
C LYS A 349 -13.64 6.37 12.78
N TRP A 350 -13.25 5.51 11.83
CA TRP A 350 -13.90 4.21 11.66
C TRP A 350 -13.71 3.30 12.87
N LEU A 351 -12.51 3.30 13.43
CA LEU A 351 -12.09 2.49 14.58
C LEU A 351 -12.49 3.08 15.95
N GLY A 352 -13.06 4.29 15.99
CA GLY A 352 -13.46 4.94 17.23
C GLY A 352 -12.28 5.35 18.12
N VAL A 353 -11.10 5.52 17.52
CA VAL A 353 -9.85 5.89 18.19
C VAL A 353 -9.62 7.39 18.00
N SER A 354 -9.20 8.11 19.05
CA SER A 354 -8.77 9.51 18.88
C SER A 354 -7.40 9.54 18.20
N PRO A 355 -7.17 10.40 17.18
CA PRO A 355 -5.83 10.60 16.65
C PRO A 355 -4.80 11.04 17.72
N ASP A 356 -5.26 11.67 18.79
CA ASP A 356 -4.42 12.08 19.93
C ASP A 356 -4.00 10.89 20.83
N ASP A 357 -4.69 9.75 20.72
CA ASP A 357 -4.33 8.52 21.43
C ASP A 357 -3.19 7.76 20.71
N ILE A 358 -2.81 8.19 19.51
CA ILE A 358 -1.69 7.63 18.76
C ILE A 358 -0.40 8.29 19.26
N THR A 359 0.49 7.49 19.81
CA THR A 359 1.78 7.96 20.31
C THR A 359 2.85 7.98 19.21
N ASP A 360 3.61 9.07 19.14
CA ASP A 360 4.87 9.16 18.39
C ASP A 360 6.09 8.75 19.24
N SER A 361 5.85 8.24 20.46
CA SER A 361 6.91 7.78 21.36
C SER A 361 7.67 6.63 20.71
N HIS A 362 8.99 6.62 20.91
CA HIS A 362 9.87 5.52 20.53
C HIS A 362 10.18 4.60 21.72
N ASP A 363 9.64 4.89 22.92
CA ASP A 363 9.81 4.05 24.11
C ASP A 363 8.96 2.77 23.96
N PRO A 364 9.59 1.57 23.91
CA PRO A 364 8.87 0.31 23.76
C PRO A 364 7.80 0.06 24.84
N ARG A 365 7.98 0.61 26.06
CA ARG A 365 7.02 0.46 27.15
C ARG A 365 5.76 1.26 26.91
N VAL A 366 5.92 2.50 26.45
CA VAL A 366 4.80 3.38 26.10
C VAL A 366 4.03 2.77 24.93
N ILE A 367 4.74 2.30 23.91
CA ILE A 367 4.14 1.65 22.75
C ILE A 367 3.34 0.41 23.14
N ALA A 368 3.87 -0.45 24.01
CA ALA A 368 3.16 -1.65 24.46
C ALA A 368 1.86 -1.33 25.21
N VAL A 369 1.86 -0.30 26.06
CA VAL A 369 0.64 0.15 26.77
C VAL A 369 -0.38 0.72 25.78
N CYS A 370 0.06 1.55 24.84
CA CYS A 370 -0.82 2.09 23.81
C CYS A 370 -1.38 0.97 22.91
N GLU A 371 -0.59 -0.05 22.59
CA GLU A 371 -1.03 -1.18 21.76
C GLU A 371 -2.14 -2.00 22.43
N ASP A 372 -2.00 -2.32 23.72
CA ASP A 372 -3.04 -3.03 24.46
C ASP A 372 -4.33 -2.22 24.57
N GLN A 373 -4.23 -0.91 24.84
CA GLN A 373 -5.39 -0.02 24.89
C GLN A 373 -6.09 0.08 23.55
N LEU A 374 -5.35 0.32 22.46
CA LEU A 374 -5.90 0.40 21.11
C LEU A 374 -6.52 -0.92 20.69
N ARG A 375 -5.89 -2.06 21.01
CA ARG A 375 -6.45 -3.38 20.73
C ARG A 375 -7.80 -3.56 21.39
N LYS A 376 -7.96 -3.20 22.67
CA LYS A 376 -9.26 -3.29 23.36
C LYS A 376 -10.33 -2.41 22.70
N GLN A 377 -9.99 -1.17 22.37
CA GLN A 377 -10.91 -0.25 21.68
C GLN A 377 -11.31 -0.76 20.29
N ILE A 378 -10.33 -1.20 19.50
CA ILE A 378 -10.54 -1.75 18.15
C ILE A 378 -11.38 -3.03 18.21
N ASN A 379 -11.11 -3.94 19.15
CA ASN A 379 -11.90 -5.16 19.33
C ASN A 379 -13.36 -4.81 19.60
N GLN A 380 -13.62 -3.90 20.54
CA GLN A 380 -14.98 -3.44 20.83
C GLN A 380 -15.63 -2.85 19.58
N ARG A 381 -14.93 -1.97 18.86
CA ARG A 381 -15.48 -1.30 17.69
C ARG A 381 -15.75 -2.26 16.53
N VAL A 382 -14.85 -3.19 16.26
CA VAL A 382 -15.03 -4.21 15.22
C VAL A 382 -16.23 -5.10 15.55
N ASN A 383 -16.42 -5.47 16.82
CA ASN A 383 -17.60 -6.20 17.26
C ASN A 383 -18.89 -5.40 17.00
N GLU A 384 -18.93 -4.11 17.34
CA GLU A 384 -20.07 -3.23 17.00
C GLU A 384 -20.32 -3.20 15.48
N LEU A 385 -19.28 -2.99 14.67
CA LEU A 385 -19.37 -2.96 13.21
C LEU A 385 -19.91 -4.28 12.65
N SER A 386 -19.51 -5.43 13.21
CA SER A 386 -19.97 -6.75 12.78
C SER A 386 -21.47 -6.96 13.01
N GLN A 387 -22.03 -6.35 14.06
CA GLN A 387 -23.45 -6.47 14.45
C GLN A 387 -24.34 -5.44 13.75
N MET A 388 -23.76 -4.37 13.19
CA MET A 388 -24.54 -3.33 12.51
C MET A 388 -25.26 -3.87 11.27
N PRO A 389 -26.56 -3.55 11.06
CA PRO A 389 -27.30 -3.95 9.87
C PRO A 389 -26.60 -3.52 8.57
N LYS A 390 -26.82 -4.28 7.49
CA LYS A 390 -26.22 -4.00 6.17
C LYS A 390 -26.60 -2.63 5.63
N ASP A 391 -27.81 -2.16 5.95
CA ASP A 391 -28.38 -0.93 5.40
C ASP A 391 -28.11 0.29 6.29
N ARG A 392 -27.58 0.06 7.50
CA ARG A 392 -27.21 1.14 8.42
C ARG A 392 -25.81 1.63 8.06
N CYS A 393 -25.73 2.44 7.00
CA CYS A 393 -24.50 3.11 6.62
C CYS A 393 -24.11 4.13 7.69
N ILE A 394 -22.80 4.31 7.89
CA ILE A 394 -22.16 5.27 8.79
C ILE A 394 -22.47 6.74 8.45
N TYR A 395 -23.40 7.01 7.54
CA TYR A 395 -23.96 8.34 7.29
C TYR A 395 -24.40 9.04 8.58
N HIS A 396 -24.86 8.31 9.61
CA HIS A 396 -25.14 8.88 10.93
C HIS A 396 -23.89 9.22 11.77
N VAL A 397 -22.78 8.49 11.60
CA VAL A 397 -21.50 8.67 12.32
C VAL A 397 -20.64 9.76 11.65
N ILE A 398 -20.63 9.85 10.32
CA ILE A 398 -19.95 10.94 9.60
C ILE A 398 -20.73 12.26 9.75
N ARG A 399 -22.08 12.22 9.72
CA ARG A 399 -22.91 13.41 9.94
C ARG A 399 -22.80 13.93 11.37
N SER A 400 -22.65 13.08 12.39
CA SER A 400 -22.41 13.55 13.76
C SER A 400 -21.01 14.15 13.94
N GLY A 401 -19.98 13.63 13.26
CA GLY A 401 -18.63 14.22 13.25
C GLY A 401 -18.56 15.60 12.58
N LEU A 402 -19.27 15.81 11.47
CA LEU A 402 -19.36 17.14 10.80
C LEU A 402 -20.23 18.14 11.59
N CYS A 403 -21.23 17.68 12.34
CA CYS A 403 -22.06 18.56 13.17
C CYS A 403 -21.41 18.96 14.50
N LEU A 404 -20.52 18.13 15.07
CA LEU A 404 -19.92 18.37 16.39
C LEU A 404 -18.94 19.55 16.43
N GLN A 405 -18.30 19.90 15.30
CA GLN A 405 -17.50 21.13 15.23
C GLN A 405 -18.34 22.41 15.29
N HIS A 406 -19.62 22.35 14.91
CA HIS A 406 -20.51 23.52 14.99
C HIS A 406 -21.09 23.72 16.39
N LYS A 407 -21.28 22.66 17.19
CA LYS A 407 -21.80 22.78 18.57
C LYS A 407 -20.74 23.18 19.59
N LYS A 408 -19.47 22.77 19.44
CA LYS A 408 -18.41 23.18 20.38
C LYS A 408 -18.02 24.66 20.28
N ARG A 409 -18.23 25.32 19.13
CA ARG A 409 -17.97 26.77 19.00
C ARG A 409 -19.05 27.67 19.61
N HIS A 410 -20.25 27.17 19.87
CA HIS A 410 -21.31 27.94 20.55
C HIS A 410 -21.39 27.72 22.06
N ALA A 411 -20.60 26.79 22.61
CA ALA A 411 -20.57 26.52 24.06
C ALA A 411 -19.46 27.29 24.81
N HIS A 412 -18.67 28.14 24.13
CA HIS A 412 -17.65 29.01 24.74
C HIS A 412 -17.89 30.50 24.47
N SER A 413 -19.12 30.85 24.07
CA SER A 413 -19.59 32.23 24.00
C SER A 413 -20.92 32.32 24.75
N ASN A 414 -20.85 32.31 26.07
CA ASN A 414 -21.84 32.86 26.99
C ASN A 414 -21.17 33.08 28.35
#